data_AF-A0A969L2V3-F1
#
_entry.id   AF-A0A969L2V3-F1
#
_cell.length_a   1.000
_cell.length_b   1.000
_cell.length_c   1.000
_cell.angle_alpha   90.00
_cell.angle_beta   90.00
_cell.angle_gamma   90.00
#
_symmetry.space_group_name_H-M   'P 1'
#
loop_
_entity.id
_entity.type
_entity.pdbx_description
1 polymer ?
#
loop_
_entity_poly.entity_id
_entity_poly.type
_entity_poly.pdbx_seq_one_letter_code
_entity_poly.pdbx_strand_id
1 'polypeptide(L)'
;MSQLLNYLRDLQPAMVEMLAQWVNRDSPTYHKAAVDTMGQMMAHAFVEAGGTLAAVHPQPEMGDHYTITYGQGEQRILVLCHFDTVWPLGEAQKRPSASKTVLAKAPAFMI
;
A
#
# COMPACT_ATOMS: atom_id res chain seq x y z
N MET A 1 13.88 8.42 -24.92
CA MET A 1 13.18 7.93 -23.70
C MET A 1 13.83 8.62 -22.51
N SER A 2 13.08 9.18 -21.55
CA SER A 2 13.70 9.91 -20.42
C SER A 2 14.46 8.94 -19.51
N GLN A 3 15.56 9.40 -18.89
CA GLN A 3 16.35 8.62 -17.94
C GLN A 3 15.48 8.10 -16.78
N LEU A 4 14.57 8.94 -16.28
CA LEU A 4 13.61 8.57 -15.24
C LEU A 4 12.67 7.43 -15.68
N LEU A 5 12.17 7.46 -16.91
CA LEU A 5 11.29 6.40 -17.41
C LEU A 5 12.03 5.06 -17.52
N ASN A 6 13.30 5.07 -17.94
CA ASN A 6 14.11 3.85 -17.96
C ASN A 6 14.33 3.30 -16.54
N TYR A 7 14.70 4.17 -15.60
CA TYR A 7 14.85 3.80 -14.19
C TYR A 7 13.57 3.18 -13.60
N LEU A 8 12.40 3.80 -13.84
CA LEU A 8 11.12 3.25 -13.35
C LEU A 8 10.74 1.93 -14.02
N ARG A 9 11.10 1.73 -15.29
CA ARG A 9 10.90 0.44 -15.98
C ARG A 9 11.78 -0.65 -15.42
N ASP A 10 13.02 -0.33 -15.07
CA ASP A 10 13.94 -1.30 -14.45
C ASP A 10 13.45 -1.73 -13.07
N LEU A 11 12.76 -0.84 -12.34
CA LEU A 11 12.14 -1.14 -11.04
C LEU A 11 10.74 -1.77 -11.14
N GLN A 12 10.10 -1.73 -12.31
CA GLN A 12 8.71 -2.19 -12.47
C GLN A 12 8.49 -3.64 -11.98
N PRO A 13 9.38 -4.61 -12.25
CA PRO A 13 9.20 -5.97 -11.73
C PRO A 13 9.12 -6.02 -10.20
N ALA A 14 9.96 -5.24 -9.51
CA ALA A 14 9.97 -5.17 -8.05
C ALA A 14 8.70 -4.49 -7.50
N MET A 15 8.24 -3.41 -8.14
CA MET A 15 6.98 -2.75 -7.77
C MET A 15 5.79 -3.69 -7.90
N VAL A 16 5.74 -4.48 -8.98
CA VAL A 16 4.66 -5.44 -9.22
C VAL A 16 4.70 -6.61 -8.24
N GLU A 17 5.88 -7.09 -7.87
CA GLU A 17 6.05 -8.12 -6.83
C GLU A 17 5.57 -7.62 -5.46
N MET A 18 5.98 -6.41 -5.07
CA MET A 18 5.54 -5.78 -3.82
C MET A 18 4.01 -5.61 -3.80
N LEU A 19 3.44 -5.12 -4.90
CA LEU A 19 1.98 -4.99 -5.01
C LEU A 19 1.29 -6.35 -4.92
N ALA A 20 1.84 -7.40 -5.54
CA ALA A 20 1.31 -8.77 -5.42
C ALA A 20 1.26 -9.24 -3.95
N GLN A 21 2.27 -8.93 -3.15
CA GLN A 21 2.29 -9.28 -1.72
C GLN A 21 1.19 -8.55 -0.95
N TRP A 22 0.98 -7.26 -1.22
CA TRP A 22 -0.04 -6.46 -0.56
C TRP A 22 -1.45 -6.90 -0.95
N VAL A 23 -1.74 -7.05 -2.25
CA VAL A 23 -3.11 -7.37 -2.70
C VAL A 23 -3.57 -8.79 -2.33
N ASN A 24 -2.64 -9.66 -1.92
CA ASN A 24 -2.95 -10.99 -1.37
C ASN A 24 -3.24 -10.97 0.15
N ARG A 25 -3.37 -9.79 0.75
CA ARG A 25 -3.73 -9.62 2.15
C ARG A 25 -5.04 -8.85 2.23
N ASP A 26 -6.03 -9.46 2.90
CA ASP A 26 -7.33 -8.82 3.06
C ASP A 26 -7.24 -7.64 4.05
N SER A 27 -7.87 -6.52 3.71
CA SER A 27 -8.01 -5.33 4.56
C SER A 27 -9.44 -4.79 4.54
N PRO A 28 -10.46 -5.53 4.98
CA PRO A 28 -11.85 -5.07 4.93
C PRO A 28 -12.04 -3.79 5.75
N THR A 29 -12.70 -2.76 5.21
CA THR A 29 -12.95 -1.46 5.88
C THR A 29 -13.39 -1.60 7.33
N TYR A 30 -14.35 -2.50 7.60
CA TYR A 30 -14.94 -2.70 8.92
C TYR A 30 -14.22 -3.72 9.81
N HIS A 31 -13.07 -4.25 9.37
CA HIS A 31 -12.29 -5.18 10.15
C HIS A 31 -10.97 -4.53 10.60
N LYS A 32 -11.06 -3.69 11.64
CA LYS A 32 -9.95 -2.88 12.17
C LYS A 32 -8.62 -3.61 12.24
N ALA A 33 -8.56 -4.79 12.87
CA ALA A 33 -7.31 -5.51 13.05
C ALA A 33 -6.61 -5.88 11.73
N ALA A 34 -7.38 -6.14 10.67
CA ALA A 34 -6.83 -6.45 9.34
C ALA A 34 -6.31 -5.18 8.65
N VAL A 35 -7.06 -4.08 8.77
CA VAL A 35 -6.63 -2.77 8.25
C VAL A 35 -5.38 -2.31 9.00
N ASP A 36 -5.33 -2.37 10.33
CA ASP A 36 -4.16 -1.99 11.13
C ASP A 36 -2.92 -2.80 10.73
N THR A 37 -3.07 -4.11 10.53
CA THR A 37 -1.97 -4.98 10.08
C THR A 37 -1.44 -4.54 8.71
N MET A 38 -2.32 -4.17 7.78
CA MET A 38 -1.92 -3.65 6.47
C MET A 38 -1.21 -2.30 6.59
N GLY A 39 -1.77 -1.38 7.39
CA GLY A 39 -1.21 -0.05 7.61
C GLY A 39 0.19 -0.10 8.22
N GLN A 40 0.42 -0.97 9.20
CA GLN A 40 1.75 -1.20 9.80
C GLN A 40 2.75 -1.72 8.77
N MET A 41 2.35 -2.69 7.94
CA MET A 41 3.20 -3.23 6.86
C MET A 41 3.59 -2.13 5.86
N MET A 42 2.64 -1.30 5.44
CA MET A 42 2.90 -0.22 4.49
C MET A 42 3.78 0.86 5.10
N ALA A 43 3.49 1.28 6.33
CA ALA A 43 4.32 2.26 7.03
C ALA A 43 5.77 1.79 7.14
N HIS A 44 6.00 0.52 7.45
CA HIS A 44 7.34 -0.08 7.47
C HIS A 44 8.01 -0.03 6.09
N ALA A 45 7.31 -0.47 5.03
CA ALA A 45 7.86 -0.45 3.67
C ALA A 45 8.22 0.97 3.18
N PHE A 46 7.42 1.97 3.52
CA PHE A 46 7.73 3.37 3.19
C PHE A 46 8.93 3.90 3.98
N VAL A 47 9.10 3.50 5.24
CA VAL A 47 10.29 3.86 6.02
C VAL A 47 11.54 3.21 5.43
N GLU A 48 11.48 1.94 5.04
CA GLU A 48 12.58 1.25 4.35
C GLU A 48 12.94 1.90 3.00
N ALA A 49 11.96 2.49 2.31
CA ALA A 49 12.17 3.25 1.09
C ALA A 49 12.75 4.66 1.31
N GLY A 50 13.04 5.05 2.57
CA GLY A 50 13.62 6.36 2.91
C GLY A 50 12.60 7.39 3.41
N GLY A 51 11.35 6.99 3.62
CA GLY A 51 10.33 7.81 4.28
C GLY A 51 10.54 7.92 5.79
N THR A 52 9.84 8.86 6.42
CA THR A 52 9.79 9.01 7.88
C THR A 52 8.35 8.89 8.33
N LEU A 53 8.06 7.97 9.24
CA LEU A 53 6.76 7.89 9.91
C LEU A 53 6.61 9.08 10.86
N ALA A 54 5.89 10.10 10.42
CA ALA A 54 5.73 11.35 11.16
C ALA A 54 4.63 11.27 12.21
N ALA A 55 3.56 10.50 11.95
CA ALA A 55 2.48 10.27 12.90
C ALA A 55 1.70 9.00 12.61
N VAL A 56 1.12 8.43 13.66
CA VAL A 56 0.05 7.42 13.62
C VAL A 56 -1.16 8.04 14.30
N HIS A 57 -2.34 7.93 13.68
CA HIS A 57 -3.60 8.47 14.17
C HIS A 57 -4.56 7.33 14.48
N PRO A 58 -4.60 6.85 15.75
CA PRO A 58 -5.43 5.73 16.13
C PRO A 58 -6.91 6.00 15.88
N GLN A 59 -7.62 5.01 15.33
CA GLN A 59 -9.06 5.07 15.12
C GLN A 59 -9.77 4.06 16.05
N PRO A 60 -10.91 4.42 16.67
CA PRO A 60 -11.58 3.54 17.63
C PRO A 60 -12.22 2.31 16.97
N GLU A 61 -12.81 2.48 15.78
CA GLU A 61 -13.60 1.43 15.10
C GLU A 61 -13.00 1.01 13.76
N MET A 62 -12.31 1.94 13.08
CA MET A 62 -11.69 1.72 11.77
C MET A 62 -10.18 1.50 11.91
N GLY A 63 -9.51 1.23 10.79
CA GLY A 63 -8.05 1.17 10.78
C GLY A 63 -7.37 2.50 11.09
N ASP A 64 -6.19 2.43 11.69
CA ASP A 64 -5.38 3.61 12.01
C ASP A 64 -4.90 4.32 10.73
N HIS A 65 -4.76 5.65 10.80
CA HIS A 65 -4.19 6.42 9.69
C HIS A 65 -2.71 6.72 9.94
N TYR A 66 -1.94 6.82 8.86
CA TYR A 66 -0.49 7.02 8.91
C TYR A 66 -0.12 8.28 8.14
N THR A 67 0.73 9.11 8.74
CA THR A 67 1.35 10.24 8.06
C THR A 67 2.83 9.95 7.86
N ILE A 68 3.24 9.89 6.60
CA ILE A 68 4.61 9.61 6.21
C ILE A 68 5.13 10.79 5.41
N THR A 69 6.35 11.24 5.73
CA THR A 69 7.01 12.36 5.04
C THR A 69 8.23 11.86 4.28
N TYR A 70 8.51 12.49 3.13
CA TYR A 70 9.69 12.17 2.31
C TYR A 70 10.32 13.48 1.78
N GLY A 71 11.64 13.62 1.94
CA GLY A 71 12.37 14.83 1.54
C GLY A 71 12.29 15.99 2.54
N GLN A 72 12.94 17.12 2.21
CA GLN A 72 13.12 18.29 3.09
C GLN A 72 12.90 19.64 2.35
N GLY A 73 12.16 19.64 1.24
CA GLY A 73 11.94 20.84 0.43
C GLY A 73 10.94 21.82 1.06
N GLU A 74 11.08 23.12 0.73
CA GLU A 74 10.15 24.16 1.20
C GLU A 74 8.76 24.03 0.57
N GLN A 75 8.69 23.61 -0.70
CA GLN A 75 7.46 23.26 -1.38
C GLN A 75 7.01 21.86 -0.94
N ARG A 76 5.73 21.74 -0.58
CA ARG A 76 5.15 20.50 -0.07
C ARG A 76 4.05 19.99 -1.01
N ILE A 77 4.04 18.69 -1.20
CA ILE A 77 2.97 17.97 -1.92
C ILE A 77 2.36 16.99 -0.93
N LEU A 78 1.03 16.91 -0.91
CA LEU A 78 0.29 15.89 -0.17
C LEU A 78 -0.20 14.83 -1.15
N VAL A 79 0.17 13.58 -0.89
CA VAL A 79 -0.42 12.40 -1.55
C VAL A 79 -1.31 11.72 -0.53
N LEU A 80 -2.58 11.52 -0.88
CA LEU A 80 -3.57 10.86 -0.03
C LEU A 80 -3.98 9.55 -0.70
N CYS A 81 -3.92 8.45 0.05
CA CYS A 81 -4.26 7.11 -0.40
C CYS A 81 -5.08 6.41 0.68
N HIS A 82 -5.85 5.40 0.29
CA HIS A 82 -6.47 4.45 1.22
C HIS A 82 -6.05 3.02 0.90
N PHE A 83 -6.03 2.15 1.91
CA PHE A 83 -5.53 0.76 1.78
C PHE A 83 -6.49 -0.28 2.33
N ASP A 84 -7.64 0.14 2.83
CA ASP A 84 -8.77 -0.72 3.13
C ASP A 84 -9.57 -1.05 1.86
N THR A 85 -10.36 -2.11 1.93
CA THR A 85 -11.14 -2.62 0.81
C THR A 85 -12.56 -2.97 1.22
N VAL A 86 -13.45 -3.02 0.24
CA VAL A 86 -14.85 -3.44 0.42
C VAL A 86 -15.03 -4.96 0.49
N TRP A 87 -13.94 -5.74 0.36
CA TRP A 87 -14.00 -7.18 0.26
C TRP A 87 -13.93 -7.85 1.65
N PRO A 88 -14.66 -8.96 1.86
CA PRO A 88 -14.63 -9.65 3.14
C PRO A 88 -13.29 -10.37 3.36
N LEU A 89 -13.04 -10.79 4.59
CA LEU A 89 -11.91 -11.68 4.90
C LEU A 89 -11.99 -12.99 4.10
N GLY A 90 -10.82 -13.50 3.72
CA GLY A 90 -10.64 -14.71 2.93
C GLY A 90 -10.81 -14.48 1.42
N GLU A 91 -11.05 -13.25 0.96
CA GLU A 91 -11.29 -12.98 -0.45
C GLU A 91 -10.01 -13.11 -1.30
N ALA A 92 -8.88 -12.64 -0.77
CA ALA A 92 -7.56 -12.85 -1.37
C ALA A 92 -7.23 -14.34 -1.56
N GLN A 93 -7.67 -15.21 -0.65
CA GLN A 93 -7.45 -16.66 -0.77
C GLN A 93 -8.29 -17.28 -1.89
N LYS A 94 -9.50 -16.78 -2.14
CA LYS A 94 -10.37 -17.25 -3.23
C LYS A 94 -9.87 -16.78 -4.59
N ARG A 95 -9.30 -15.57 -4.65
CA ARG A 95 -8.81 -14.93 -5.87
C ARG A 95 -7.36 -14.48 -5.68
N PRO A 96 -6.42 -15.44 -5.55
CA PRO A 96 -5.03 -15.10 -5.34
C PRO A 96 -4.47 -14.40 -6.58
N SER A 97 -3.67 -13.38 -6.32
CA SER A 97 -2.97 -12.63 -7.35
C SER A 97 -1.53 -13.10 -7.47
N ALA A 98 -1.02 -13.21 -8.70
CA ALA A 98 0.38 -13.40 -8.98
C ALA A 98 0.94 -12.14 -9.65
N SER A 99 2.25 -11.91 -9.56
CA SER A 99 2.95 -10.73 -10.11
C SER A 99 2.62 -10.49 -11.59
N LYS A 100 2.39 -11.55 -12.38
CA LYS A 100 1.99 -11.44 -13.80
C LYS A 100 0.54 -11.02 -14.04
N THR A 101 -0.32 -11.06 -13.02
CA THR A 101 -1.79 -10.83 -13.13
C THR A 101 -2.33 -9.82 -12.12
N VAL A 102 -1.46 -9.07 -11.43
CA VAL A 102 -1.86 -8.10 -10.39
C VAL A 102 -2.94 -7.13 -10.86
N LEU A 103 -2.88 -6.73 -12.12
CA LEU A 103 -3.83 -5.79 -12.74
C LEU A 103 -5.21 -6.38 -13.07
N ALA A 104 -5.42 -7.70 -12.99
CA ALA A 104 -6.60 -8.34 -13.58
C ALA A 104 -7.49 -9.13 -12.59
N LYS A 105 -7.00 -9.50 -11.40
CA LYS A 105 -7.71 -10.47 -10.55
C LYS A 105 -7.70 -10.19 -9.06
N ALA A 106 -6.96 -9.18 -8.60
CA ALA A 106 -6.84 -8.92 -7.17
C ALA A 106 -8.04 -8.12 -6.64
N PRO A 107 -8.57 -8.47 -5.45
CA PRO A 107 -9.67 -7.72 -4.84
C PRO A 107 -9.26 -6.28 -4.45
N ALA A 108 -7.98 -6.03 -4.18
CA ALA A 108 -7.47 -4.73 -3.76
C ALA A 108 -6.77 -4.01 -4.92
N PHE A 109 -7.26 -2.84 -5.32
CA PHE A 109 -6.48 -1.85 -6.06
C PHE A 109 -6.38 -0.61 -5.18
N MET A 110 -5.16 -0.27 -4.78
CA MET A 110 -4.87 0.84 -3.89
C MET A 110 -4.69 2.11 -4.73
N ILE A 111 -5.44 3.17 -4.41
CA ILE A 111 -5.20 4.53 -4.93
C ILE A 111 -5.03 5.46 -3.75
#